data_AF-A0A847ZD77-F1
#
_entry.id   AF-A0A847ZD77-F1
#
_cell.length_a   1.000
_cell.length_b   1.000
_cell.length_c   1.000
_cell.angle_alpha   90.00
_cell.angle_beta   90.00
_cell.angle_gamma   90.00
#
_symmetry.space_group_name_H-M   'P 1'
#
loop_
_entity.id
_entity.type
_entity.pdbx_description
1 polymer ?
#
loop_
_entity_poly.entity_id
_entity_poly.type
_entity_poly.pdbx_seq_one_letter_code
_entity_poly.pdbx_strand_id
1 'polypeptide(L)'
;MKDKERLLDIQEPLRFIFSHSALREGWDSPNVFQICTLNETHSELKKRQEIGRGMRLAVNQEGLRIQDKNVNRLTIIANEAYEDFARKLQAEIEEDCHVSFQCRIKNKQKRETVKYRKGFELDAKFKDIWDKIKFQTTYKVDYDTPELIKAAAKAVQEMPATKKAVIKSTKTAVEFDESGIIADVRASYNISIDGKFRIPDILFYIQERTELTRSTVLEVLLQSGRCGEVLINPQLFLDNAVAAINDVLNALMIDGIKYEKIGAKEYEMRLFEDYDFHISDHTFEITRKDKTIYSHLLPLDSGVEYAFARDCEEREDIEFYFKLPNWFKIKTPIGAYNPDWALIKKNEKTVYFVAETKSAGQELRTSEKQKVKCGRAHFREFPEVSFRQATHVSDLD
;
A
#
# COMPACT_ATOMS: atom_id res chain seq x y z
N MET A 1 -31.47 -14.71 14.53
CA MET A 1 -30.93 -15.93 13.89
C MET A 1 -30.12 -16.66 14.94
N LYS A 2 -30.43 -17.93 15.25
CA LYS A 2 -29.88 -18.62 16.43
C LYS A 2 -28.53 -19.32 16.25
N ASP A 3 -28.04 -19.55 15.02
CA ASP A 3 -26.79 -20.30 14.79
C ASP A 3 -25.89 -19.62 13.73
N LYS A 4 -25.32 -18.44 14.04
CA LYS A 4 -24.49 -17.68 13.08
C LYS A 4 -23.14 -18.35 12.79
N GLU A 5 -22.54 -18.94 13.81
CA GLU A 5 -21.24 -19.62 13.70
C GLU A 5 -21.31 -20.83 12.78
N ARG A 6 -22.46 -21.50 12.75
CA ARG A 6 -22.69 -22.66 11.86
C ARG A 6 -22.60 -22.29 10.37
N LEU A 7 -23.00 -21.06 10.00
CA LEU A 7 -22.89 -20.59 8.61
C LEU A 7 -21.45 -20.27 8.18
N LEU A 8 -20.53 -20.10 9.15
CA LEU A 8 -19.12 -19.85 8.91
C LEU A 8 -18.32 -21.16 8.82
N ASP A 9 -18.88 -22.26 9.33
CA ASP A 9 -18.28 -23.59 9.28
C ASP A 9 -18.11 -24.04 7.82
N ILE A 10 -16.98 -24.67 7.54
CA ILE A 10 -16.70 -25.28 6.25
C ILE A 10 -17.57 -26.52 6.01
N GLN A 11 -17.96 -27.22 7.09
CA GLN A 11 -18.77 -28.44 7.06
C GLN A 11 -20.25 -28.17 6.81
N GLU A 12 -20.73 -26.94 7.02
CA GLU A 12 -22.09 -26.56 6.68
C GLU A 12 -22.21 -26.35 5.15
N PRO A 13 -23.01 -27.17 4.44
CA PRO A 13 -23.19 -27.04 2.99
C PRO A 13 -24.04 -25.83 2.60
N LEU A 14 -24.77 -25.20 3.54
CA LEU A 14 -25.62 -24.05 3.25
C LEU A 14 -24.80 -22.80 2.88
N ARG A 15 -24.74 -22.49 1.58
CA ARG A 15 -24.05 -21.30 1.03
C ARG A 15 -24.98 -20.24 0.42
N PHE A 16 -26.22 -20.62 0.12
CA PHE A 16 -27.22 -19.73 -0.49
C PHE A 16 -28.35 -19.47 0.47
N ILE A 17 -28.65 -18.19 0.71
CA ILE A 17 -29.69 -17.77 1.66
C ILE A 17 -30.66 -16.86 0.92
N PHE A 18 -31.92 -17.30 0.83
CA PHE A 18 -33.01 -16.50 0.28
C PHE A 18 -33.78 -15.89 1.44
N SER A 19 -33.89 -14.57 1.48
CA SER A 19 -34.64 -13.86 2.51
C SER A 19 -35.65 -12.90 1.88
N HIS A 20 -36.92 -13.03 2.27
CA HIS A 20 -37.99 -12.14 1.82
C HIS A 20 -37.90 -10.74 2.43
N SER A 21 -37.31 -10.64 3.62
CA SER A 21 -36.88 -9.39 4.22
C SER A 21 -35.38 -9.46 4.29
N ALA A 22 -34.69 -8.99 3.25
CA ALA A 22 -33.24 -8.87 3.30
C ALA A 22 -32.91 -8.15 4.60
N LEU A 23 -32.19 -8.83 5.50
CA LEU A 23 -31.35 -8.14 6.44
C LEU A 23 -32.08 -7.19 7.44
N ARG A 24 -33.28 -7.57 7.92
CA ARG A 24 -33.84 -6.93 9.14
C ARG A 24 -32.95 -7.21 10.36
N GLU A 25 -33.11 -6.39 11.41
CA GLU A 25 -32.35 -6.44 12.66
C GLU A 25 -32.00 -7.88 13.10
N GLY A 26 -30.69 -8.13 13.27
CA GLY A 26 -30.16 -9.43 13.71
C GLY A 26 -29.36 -10.23 12.68
N TRP A 27 -29.35 -9.86 11.39
CA TRP A 27 -28.47 -10.49 10.40
C TRP A 27 -27.10 -9.82 10.37
N ASP A 28 -26.08 -10.56 10.77
CA ASP A 28 -24.74 -10.02 10.92
C ASP A 28 -23.66 -11.08 10.69
N SER A 29 -23.41 -11.40 9.41
CA SER A 29 -22.36 -12.34 9.00
C SER A 29 -21.24 -11.58 8.26
N PRO A 30 -19.96 -11.73 8.67
CA PRO A 30 -18.84 -11.11 7.98
C PRO A 30 -18.55 -11.76 6.61
N ASN A 31 -18.96 -13.01 6.38
CA ASN A 31 -18.61 -13.78 5.18
C ASN A 31 -19.74 -13.74 4.13
N VAL A 32 -20.17 -12.53 3.78
CA VAL A 32 -21.20 -12.28 2.76
C VAL A 32 -20.52 -11.65 1.55
N PHE A 33 -20.30 -12.44 0.52
CA PHE A 33 -19.56 -12.00 -0.67
C PHE A 33 -20.47 -11.62 -1.84
N GLN A 34 -21.75 -11.99 -1.79
CA GLN A 34 -22.70 -11.69 -2.85
C GLN A 34 -24.05 -11.28 -2.27
N ILE A 35 -24.58 -10.16 -2.74
CA ILE A 35 -25.94 -9.71 -2.46
C ILE A 35 -26.66 -9.60 -3.80
N CYS A 36 -27.77 -10.31 -3.94
CA CYS A 36 -28.63 -10.24 -5.12
C CYS A 36 -29.97 -9.63 -4.71
N THR A 37 -30.27 -8.43 -5.20
CA THR A 37 -31.54 -7.76 -4.95
C THR A 37 -32.53 -8.10 -6.05
N LEU A 38 -33.44 -9.04 -5.76
CA LEU A 38 -34.49 -9.47 -6.70
C LEU A 38 -35.76 -8.61 -6.62
N ASN A 39 -35.82 -7.63 -5.72
CA ASN A 39 -36.99 -6.78 -5.50
C ASN A 39 -36.71 -5.32 -5.91
N GLU A 40 -37.69 -4.67 -6.50
CA GLU A 40 -37.69 -3.24 -6.85
C GLU A 40 -38.08 -2.39 -5.63
N THR A 41 -37.20 -2.35 -4.63
CA THR A 41 -37.43 -1.49 -3.45
C THR A 41 -36.98 -0.05 -3.76
N HIS A 42 -37.89 0.92 -3.65
CA HIS A 42 -37.59 2.35 -3.87
C HIS A 42 -36.94 3.07 -2.67
N SER A 43 -36.82 2.41 -1.51
CA SER A 43 -36.26 3.03 -0.30
C SER A 43 -34.73 2.93 -0.28
N GLU A 44 -34.06 4.06 -0.54
CA GLU A 44 -32.60 4.20 -0.51
C GLU A 44 -31.98 3.81 0.84
N LEU A 45 -32.64 4.17 1.94
CA LEU A 45 -32.18 3.87 3.31
C LEU A 45 -32.12 2.36 3.58
N LYS A 46 -33.06 1.58 3.04
CA LYS A 46 -33.03 0.11 3.15
C LYS A 46 -31.89 -0.49 2.33
N LYS A 47 -31.70 -0.03 1.09
CA LYS A 47 -30.59 -0.48 0.22
C LYS A 47 -29.23 -0.25 0.88
N ARG A 48 -29.02 0.92 1.51
CA ARG A 48 -27.77 1.24 2.21
C ARG A 48 -27.52 0.31 3.41
N GLN A 49 -28.55 0.01 4.19
CA GLN A 49 -28.44 -0.95 5.29
C GLN A 49 -28.17 -2.38 4.81
N GLU A 50 -28.72 -2.78 3.67
CA GLU A 50 -28.48 -4.09 3.08
C GLU A 50 -27.02 -4.24 2.62
N ILE A 51 -26.49 -3.26 1.89
CA ILE A 51 -25.08 -3.24 1.47
C ILE A 51 -24.15 -3.19 2.67
N GLY A 52 -24.43 -2.31 3.64
CA GLY A 52 -23.56 -2.10 4.80
C GLY A 52 -23.29 -3.38 5.60
N ARG A 53 -24.17 -4.38 5.52
CA ARG A 53 -23.96 -5.69 6.15
C ARG A 53 -23.00 -6.59 5.39
N GLY A 54 -22.89 -6.45 4.07
CA GLY A 54 -21.90 -7.14 3.24
C GLY A 54 -20.52 -6.46 3.20
N MET A 55 -20.41 -5.22 3.67
CA MET A 55 -19.16 -4.44 3.63
C MET A 55 -18.16 -4.77 4.75
N ARG A 56 -18.38 -5.85 5.50
CA ARG A 56 -17.50 -6.25 6.60
C ARG A 56 -16.32 -7.06 6.07
N LEU A 57 -15.18 -6.98 6.77
CA LEU A 57 -14.05 -7.85 6.49
C LEU A 57 -14.39 -9.30 6.86
N ALA A 58 -14.18 -10.21 5.92
CA ALA A 58 -14.40 -11.63 6.11
C ALA A 58 -13.44 -12.21 7.15
N VAL A 59 -13.85 -13.30 7.79
CA VAL A 59 -13.03 -14.07 8.74
C VAL A 59 -12.65 -15.42 8.17
N ASN A 60 -11.45 -15.89 8.52
CA ASN A 60 -10.99 -17.25 8.22
C ASN A 60 -11.54 -18.26 9.25
N GLN A 61 -11.15 -19.53 9.14
CA GLN A 61 -11.62 -20.61 10.02
C GLN A 61 -11.17 -20.42 11.48
N GLU A 62 -10.09 -19.67 11.70
CA GLU A 62 -9.58 -19.29 13.02
C GLU A 62 -10.30 -18.05 13.61
N GLY A 63 -11.29 -17.50 12.90
CA GLY A 63 -12.03 -16.30 13.32
C GLY A 63 -11.26 -14.99 13.14
N LEU A 64 -10.08 -15.02 12.52
CA LEU A 64 -9.25 -13.85 12.26
C LEU A 64 -9.74 -13.14 10.98
N ARG A 65 -9.78 -11.81 11.02
CA ARG A 65 -10.18 -10.98 9.87
C ARG A 65 -9.11 -11.01 8.78
N ILE A 66 -9.53 -11.29 7.56
CA ILE A 66 -8.68 -11.27 6.37
C ILE A 66 -8.58 -9.83 5.89
N GLN A 67 -7.38 -9.31 5.63
CA GLN A 67 -7.17 -7.97 5.05
C GLN A 67 -6.96 -7.97 3.53
N ASP A 68 -6.90 -9.14 2.90
CA ASP A 68 -6.73 -9.25 1.46
C ASP A 68 -7.93 -8.63 0.71
N LYS A 69 -7.64 -7.62 -0.12
CA LYS A 69 -8.65 -6.89 -0.91
C LYS A 69 -9.29 -7.77 -1.99
N ASN A 70 -8.59 -8.79 -2.48
CA ASN A 70 -9.11 -9.70 -3.50
C ASN A 70 -10.20 -10.61 -2.93
N VAL A 71 -10.02 -11.04 -1.67
CA VAL A 71 -11.00 -11.84 -0.93
C VAL A 71 -12.17 -10.98 -0.49
N ASN A 72 -11.90 -9.79 0.07
CA ASN A 72 -12.92 -8.87 0.58
C ASN A 72 -13.59 -8.06 -0.53
N ARG A 73 -14.14 -8.75 -1.53
CA ARG A 73 -14.89 -8.13 -2.64
C ARG A 73 -16.36 -8.54 -2.59
N LEU A 74 -17.21 -7.61 -2.14
CA LEU A 74 -18.66 -7.76 -2.19
C LEU A 74 -19.16 -7.56 -3.63
N THR A 75 -19.79 -8.59 -4.19
CA THR A 75 -20.45 -8.54 -5.51
C THR A 75 -21.93 -8.24 -5.32
N ILE A 76 -22.39 -7.13 -5.87
CA ILE A 76 -23.81 -6.79 -5.85
C ILE A 76 -24.42 -7.08 -7.21
N ILE A 77 -25.40 -7.97 -7.25
CA ILE A 77 -26.23 -8.23 -8.43
C ILE A 77 -27.50 -7.41 -8.28
N ALA A 78 -27.69 -6.54 -9.26
CA ALA A 78 -28.52 -5.37 -9.20
C ALA A 78 -29.49 -5.35 -10.39
N ASN A 79 -30.72 -4.87 -10.19
CA ASN A 79 -31.64 -4.54 -11.28
C ASN A 79 -31.33 -3.13 -11.84
N GLU A 80 -31.99 -2.71 -12.93
CA GLU A 80 -31.75 -1.41 -13.60
C GLU A 80 -31.83 -0.22 -12.62
N ALA A 81 -32.76 -0.25 -11.66
CA ALA A 81 -32.92 0.76 -10.62
C ALA A 81 -31.72 0.88 -9.65
N TYR A 82 -30.77 -0.04 -9.72
CA TYR A 82 -29.60 -0.07 -8.85
C TYR A 82 -28.39 0.65 -9.45
N GLU A 83 -28.32 0.83 -10.76
CA GLU A 83 -27.27 1.65 -11.37
C GLU A 83 -27.37 3.09 -10.86
N ASP A 84 -28.59 3.64 -10.85
CA ASP A 84 -28.87 4.96 -10.29
C ASP A 84 -28.58 5.03 -8.78
N PHE A 85 -28.89 3.98 -8.03
CA PHE A 85 -28.54 3.88 -6.62
C PHE A 85 -27.02 3.88 -6.41
N ALA A 86 -26.27 3.09 -7.19
CA ALA A 86 -24.82 3.03 -7.08
C ALA A 86 -24.18 4.38 -7.42
N ARG A 87 -24.68 5.06 -8.45
CA ARG A 87 -24.24 6.40 -8.84
C ARG A 87 -24.51 7.43 -7.73
N LYS A 88 -25.70 7.40 -7.13
CA LYS A 88 -26.05 8.27 -5.98
C LYS A 88 -25.17 7.99 -4.76
N LEU A 89 -25.01 6.72 -4.36
CA LEU A 89 -24.19 6.34 -3.22
C LEU A 89 -22.73 6.73 -3.43
N GLN A 90 -22.21 6.60 -4.65
CA GLN A 90 -20.88 7.08 -4.99
C GLN A 90 -20.80 8.58 -4.81
N ALA A 91 -21.70 9.36 -5.42
CA ALA A 91 -21.73 10.82 -5.28
C ALA A 91 -21.81 11.28 -3.82
N GLU A 92 -22.66 10.64 -2.99
CA GLU A 92 -22.73 10.90 -1.54
C GLU A 92 -21.39 10.63 -0.85
N ILE A 93 -20.71 9.52 -1.16
CA ILE A 93 -19.39 9.23 -0.57
C ILE A 93 -18.32 10.22 -1.08
N GLU A 94 -18.41 10.68 -2.34
CA GLU A 94 -17.52 11.74 -2.84
C GLU A 94 -17.72 13.05 -2.07
N GLU A 95 -18.97 13.41 -1.79
CA GLU A 95 -19.33 14.59 -1.02
C GLU A 95 -18.88 14.47 0.45
N ASP A 96 -19.23 13.36 1.12
CA ASP A 96 -18.95 13.12 2.54
C ASP A 96 -17.45 12.97 2.84
N CYS A 97 -16.73 12.25 1.96
CA CYS A 97 -15.34 11.87 2.20
C CYS A 97 -14.34 12.67 1.36
N HIS A 98 -14.80 13.56 0.47
CA HIS A 98 -13.98 14.31 -0.48
C HIS A 98 -13.04 13.42 -1.31
N VAL A 99 -13.50 12.21 -1.64
CA VAL A 99 -12.79 11.25 -2.50
C VAL A 99 -13.44 11.23 -3.88
N SER A 100 -12.68 10.96 -4.94
CA SER A 100 -13.27 10.73 -6.27
C SER A 100 -13.26 9.26 -6.65
N PHE A 101 -14.40 8.78 -7.16
CA PHE A 101 -14.58 7.50 -7.83
C PHE A 101 -14.36 7.60 -9.35
N GLN A 102 -14.16 8.80 -9.91
CA GLN A 102 -13.71 8.96 -11.28
C GLN A 102 -12.42 8.13 -11.47
N CYS A 103 -12.40 7.30 -12.53
CA CYS A 103 -11.35 6.32 -12.84
C CYS A 103 -11.23 5.07 -11.92
N ARG A 104 -12.04 4.93 -10.86
CA ARG A 104 -12.02 3.72 -9.98
C ARG A 104 -12.96 2.62 -10.45
N ILE A 105 -13.99 2.96 -11.22
CA ILE A 105 -14.95 2.00 -11.78
C ILE A 105 -14.37 1.46 -13.08
N LYS A 106 -14.01 0.18 -13.09
CA LYS A 106 -13.47 -0.49 -14.27
C LYS A 106 -14.48 -1.49 -14.81
N ASN A 107 -14.78 -1.41 -16.11
CA ASN A 107 -15.70 -2.35 -16.74
C ASN A 107 -15.12 -3.77 -16.68
N LYS A 108 -15.88 -4.70 -16.09
CA LYS A 108 -15.49 -6.12 -15.98
C LYS A 108 -15.28 -6.78 -17.35
N GLN A 109 -16.04 -6.37 -18.37
CA GLN A 109 -15.92 -6.89 -19.74
C GLN A 109 -14.64 -6.40 -20.45
N LYS A 110 -14.00 -5.34 -19.94
CA LYS A 110 -12.70 -4.84 -20.43
C LYS A 110 -11.51 -5.43 -19.65
N ARG A 111 -11.68 -6.64 -19.10
CA ARG A 111 -10.58 -7.37 -18.47
C ARG A 111 -9.84 -8.15 -19.53
N GLU A 112 -8.53 -8.05 -19.46
CA GLU A 112 -7.61 -8.89 -20.23
C GLU A 112 -6.73 -9.68 -19.27
N THR A 113 -6.15 -10.75 -19.77
CA THR A 113 -5.25 -11.60 -19.00
C THR A 113 -3.83 -11.39 -19.49
N VAL A 114 -2.89 -11.11 -18.57
CA VAL A 114 -1.47 -11.17 -18.89
C VAL A 114 -1.11 -12.61 -19.16
N LYS A 115 -0.60 -12.87 -20.35
CA LYS A 115 -0.13 -14.18 -20.76
C LYS A 115 1.37 -14.16 -20.94
N TYR A 116 2.05 -15.14 -20.36
CA TYR A 116 3.47 -15.35 -20.62
C TYR A 116 3.69 -16.13 -21.92
N ARG A 117 4.82 -15.86 -22.57
CA ARG A 117 5.24 -16.51 -23.82
C ARG A 117 5.54 -17.98 -23.54
N LYS A 118 4.90 -18.90 -24.26
CA LYS A 118 5.13 -20.34 -24.09
C LYS A 118 6.63 -20.67 -24.19
N GLY A 119 7.14 -21.41 -23.20
CA GLY A 119 8.55 -21.83 -23.15
C GLY A 119 9.55 -20.75 -22.73
N PHE A 120 9.10 -19.60 -22.19
CA PHE A 120 10.02 -18.57 -21.68
C PHE A 120 10.98 -19.10 -20.59
N GLU A 121 10.56 -20.10 -19.81
CA GLU A 121 11.37 -20.77 -18.79
C GLU A 121 12.65 -21.42 -19.36
N LEU A 122 12.61 -21.80 -20.65
CA LEU A 122 13.73 -22.41 -21.38
C LEU A 122 14.55 -21.38 -22.15
N ASP A 123 14.13 -20.10 -22.17
CA ASP A 123 14.88 -19.04 -22.82
C ASP A 123 16.20 -18.81 -22.07
N ALA A 124 17.31 -18.96 -22.79
CA ALA A 124 18.64 -18.75 -22.26
C ALA A 124 18.80 -17.34 -21.67
N LYS A 125 18.23 -16.31 -22.30
CA LYS A 125 18.30 -14.92 -21.83
C LYS A 125 17.58 -14.76 -20.50
N PHE A 126 16.36 -15.28 -20.38
CA PHE A 126 15.60 -15.22 -19.14
C PHE A 126 16.31 -15.97 -18.02
N LYS A 127 16.77 -17.19 -18.28
CA LYS A 127 17.47 -18.01 -17.30
C LYS A 127 18.75 -17.33 -16.80
N ASP A 128 19.49 -16.70 -17.71
CA ASP A 128 20.76 -16.05 -17.42
C ASP A 128 20.62 -14.87 -16.43
N ILE A 129 19.59 -14.04 -16.58
CA ILE A 129 19.29 -12.98 -15.60
C ILE A 129 18.58 -13.54 -14.36
N TRP A 130 17.64 -14.48 -14.51
CA TRP A 130 16.88 -15.03 -13.40
C TRP A 130 17.76 -15.76 -12.39
N ASP A 131 18.71 -16.57 -12.87
CA ASP A 131 19.65 -17.30 -12.01
C ASP A 131 20.53 -16.36 -11.18
N LYS A 132 20.68 -15.09 -11.58
CA LYS A 132 21.43 -14.08 -10.82
C LYS A 132 20.59 -13.40 -9.74
N ILE A 133 19.28 -13.21 -9.96
CA ILE A 133 18.42 -12.41 -9.09
C ILE A 133 17.41 -13.23 -8.24
N LYS A 134 17.21 -14.51 -8.54
CA LYS A 134 16.17 -15.35 -7.90
C LYS A 134 16.34 -15.61 -6.40
N PHE A 135 17.49 -15.29 -5.82
CA PHE A 135 17.79 -15.68 -4.44
C PHE A 135 17.09 -14.77 -3.42
N GLN A 136 16.46 -15.38 -2.42
CA GLN A 136 15.93 -14.63 -1.29
C GLN A 136 17.04 -14.25 -0.33
N THR A 137 16.97 -13.02 0.19
CA THR A 137 17.91 -12.52 1.19
C THR A 137 17.19 -12.16 2.47
N THR A 138 17.93 -12.24 3.57
CA THR A 138 17.58 -11.62 4.83
C THR A 138 18.56 -10.49 5.10
N TYR A 139 18.25 -9.67 6.09
CA TYR A 139 19.11 -8.57 6.46
C TYR A 139 19.48 -8.67 7.93
N LYS A 140 20.68 -8.19 8.24
CA LYS A 140 21.13 -7.85 9.57
C LYS A 140 21.41 -6.36 9.62
N VAL A 141 21.13 -5.74 10.75
CA VAL A 141 21.40 -4.31 10.95
C VAL A 141 22.43 -4.17 12.06
N ASP A 142 23.51 -3.46 11.76
CA ASP A 142 24.50 -3.05 12.76
C ASP A 142 24.32 -1.54 13.01
N TYR A 143 23.97 -1.14 14.24
CA TYR A 143 23.87 0.27 14.64
C TYR A 143 24.34 0.46 16.09
N ASP A 144 24.81 1.67 16.41
CA ASP A 144 25.28 2.02 17.75
C ASP A 144 24.15 2.62 18.60
N THR A 145 23.95 2.10 19.81
CA THR A 145 22.87 2.53 20.72
C THR A 145 23.11 3.94 21.28
N PRO A 146 24.31 4.27 21.78
CA PRO A 146 24.69 5.66 22.10
C PRO A 146 24.41 6.67 20.98
N GLU A 147 24.73 6.33 19.73
CA GLU A 147 24.47 7.20 18.58
C GLU A 147 22.97 7.39 18.35
N LEU A 148 22.19 6.29 18.39
CA LEU A 148 20.73 6.33 18.33
C LEU A 148 20.15 7.25 19.39
N ILE A 149 20.59 7.14 20.65
CA ILE A 149 20.06 7.96 21.75
C ILE A 149 20.31 9.44 21.47
N LYS A 150 21.54 9.80 21.08
CA LYS A 150 21.92 11.18 20.79
C LYS A 150 21.14 11.75 19.60
N ALA A 151 21.03 10.99 18.51
CA ALA A 151 20.32 11.42 17.32
C ALA A 151 18.80 11.53 17.55
N ALA A 152 18.21 10.54 18.23
CA ALA A 152 16.79 10.54 18.56
C ALA A 152 16.43 11.65 19.55
N ALA A 153 17.26 11.90 20.56
CA ALA A 153 17.06 13.01 21.50
C ALA A 153 17.05 14.36 20.78
N LYS A 154 17.97 14.55 19.82
CA LYS A 154 17.99 15.74 18.97
C LYS A 154 16.74 15.86 18.10
N ALA A 155 16.28 14.77 17.48
CA ALA A 155 15.06 14.78 16.66
C ALA A 155 13.81 15.11 17.49
N VAL A 156 13.69 14.53 18.69
CA VAL A 156 12.62 14.87 19.65
C VAL A 156 12.74 16.32 20.11
N GLN A 157 13.95 16.86 20.24
CA GLN A 157 14.15 18.28 20.55
C GLN A 157 13.63 19.19 19.42
N GLU A 158 13.83 18.80 18.16
CA GLU A 158 13.48 19.59 16.97
C GLU A 158 12.03 19.39 16.45
N MET A 159 11.28 18.42 16.99
CA MET A 159 9.90 18.14 16.55
C MET A 159 8.94 19.34 16.76
N PRO A 160 7.76 19.39 16.12
CA PRO A 160 6.80 20.48 16.31
C PRO A 160 6.43 20.70 17.79
N ALA A 161 6.24 21.96 18.19
CA ALA A 161 5.82 22.31 19.55
C ALA A 161 4.44 21.73 19.87
N THR A 162 4.29 21.14 21.07
CA THR A 162 3.03 20.57 21.51
C THR A 162 2.00 21.68 21.77
N LYS A 163 0.95 21.72 20.96
CA LYS A 163 -0.14 22.69 21.10
C LYS A 163 -1.20 22.18 22.07
N LYS A 164 -1.82 23.10 22.82
CA LYS A 164 -3.00 22.80 23.65
C LYS A 164 -4.12 22.24 22.78
N ALA A 165 -4.91 21.33 23.35
CA ALA A 165 -6.12 20.85 22.68
C ALA A 165 -7.11 22.02 22.53
N VAL A 166 -7.64 22.21 21.32
CA VAL A 166 -8.59 23.28 20.99
C VAL A 166 -9.85 22.66 20.42
N ILE A 167 -11.00 23.04 20.96
CA ILE A 167 -12.29 22.79 20.31
C ILE A 167 -12.53 23.93 19.34
N LYS A 168 -12.53 23.61 18.04
CA LYS A 168 -12.91 24.56 16.99
C LYS A 168 -14.42 24.48 16.79
N SER A 169 -15.14 25.50 17.21
CA SER A 169 -16.57 25.65 16.96
C SER A 169 -16.77 26.62 15.81
N THR A 170 -17.20 26.11 14.66
CA THR A 170 -17.51 26.91 13.48
C THR A 170 -19.03 27.06 13.38
N LYS A 171 -19.52 28.30 13.49
CA LYS A 171 -20.93 28.62 13.29
C LYS A 171 -21.09 29.15 11.86
N THR A 172 -21.68 28.33 11.00
CA THR A 172 -21.98 28.68 9.62
C THR A 172 -23.42 29.16 9.55
N ALA A 173 -23.67 30.31 8.94
CA ALA A 173 -25.02 30.69 8.56
C ALA A 173 -25.27 30.17 7.15
N VAL A 174 -26.41 29.52 6.98
CA VAL A 174 -26.86 29.00 5.71
C VAL A 174 -27.88 30.01 5.19
N GLU A 175 -27.55 30.71 4.11
CA GLU A 175 -28.48 31.57 3.38
C GLU A 175 -28.77 30.95 2.01
N PHE A 176 -30.02 31.04 1.57
CA PHE A 176 -30.46 30.53 0.28
C PHE A 176 -30.63 31.71 -0.67
N ASP A 177 -29.92 31.67 -1.80
CA ASP A 177 -30.14 32.60 -2.91
C ASP A 177 -30.70 31.87 -4.14
N GLU A 178 -30.98 32.60 -5.23
CA GLU A 178 -31.54 32.04 -6.47
C GLU A 178 -30.58 31.07 -7.20
N SER A 179 -29.31 31.00 -6.79
CA SER A 179 -28.25 30.13 -7.32
C SER A 179 -27.92 28.93 -6.43
N GLY A 180 -28.41 28.87 -5.19
CA GLY A 180 -28.28 27.70 -4.31
C GLY A 180 -28.03 28.03 -2.83
N ILE A 181 -27.44 27.07 -2.11
CA ILE A 181 -27.05 27.23 -0.70
C ILE A 181 -25.70 27.96 -0.64
N ILE A 182 -25.67 29.16 -0.05
CA ILE A 182 -24.45 29.87 0.30
C ILE A 182 -24.20 29.68 1.80
N ALA A 183 -23.13 28.94 2.11
CA ALA A 183 -22.70 28.69 3.48
C ALA A 183 -21.62 29.71 3.86
N ASP A 184 -21.99 30.74 4.62
CA ASP A 184 -21.05 31.78 5.02
C ASP A 184 -20.65 31.62 6.50
N VAL A 185 -19.34 31.56 6.75
CA VAL A 185 -18.79 31.29 8.09
C VAL A 185 -18.88 32.57 8.92
N ARG A 186 -19.91 32.68 9.76
CA ARG A 186 -20.15 33.89 10.57
C ARG A 186 -19.25 34.00 11.80
N ALA A 187 -18.78 32.89 12.35
CA ALA A 187 -17.83 32.91 13.47
C ALA A 187 -17.08 31.58 13.61
N SER A 188 -15.79 31.65 13.92
CA SER A 188 -14.97 30.50 14.31
C SER A 188 -14.34 30.79 15.67
N TYR A 189 -14.75 30.04 16.71
CA TYR A 189 -14.17 30.15 18.05
C TYR A 189 -13.21 28.99 18.30
N ASN A 190 -12.04 29.31 18.82
CA ASN A 190 -11.07 28.34 19.33
C ASN A 190 -11.15 28.35 20.85
N ILE A 191 -11.78 27.34 21.46
CA ILE A 191 -11.83 27.19 22.91
C ILE A 191 -10.69 26.25 23.30
N SER A 192 -9.65 26.75 23.96
CA SER A 192 -8.60 25.90 24.53
C SER A 192 -9.16 25.09 25.69
N ILE A 193 -9.02 23.77 25.65
CA ILE A 193 -9.38 22.90 26.77
C ILE A 193 -8.26 22.98 27.81
N ASP A 194 -8.54 23.59 28.97
CA ASP A 194 -7.64 23.61 30.12
C ASP A 194 -7.95 22.43 31.07
N GLY A 195 -8.03 21.23 30.48
CA GLY A 195 -8.37 19.99 31.17
C GLY A 195 -7.14 19.31 31.76
N LYS A 196 -7.24 18.77 32.97
CA LYS A 196 -6.24 17.85 33.53
C LYS A 196 -6.29 16.52 32.76
N PHE A 197 -5.39 16.33 31.80
CA PHE A 197 -5.27 15.06 31.09
C PHE A 197 -4.72 13.97 32.01
N ARG A 198 -5.23 12.74 31.90
CA ARG A 198 -4.59 11.57 32.51
C ARG A 198 -3.33 11.26 31.71
N ILE A 199 -2.18 11.27 32.39
CA ILE A 199 -0.90 10.92 31.77
C ILE A 199 -0.85 9.38 31.66
N PRO A 200 -0.73 8.82 30.45
CA PRO A 200 -0.57 7.38 30.26
C PRO A 200 0.85 6.93 30.65
N ASP A 201 1.13 5.61 30.61
CA ASP A 201 2.53 5.14 30.69
C ASP A 201 3.27 5.56 29.40
N ILE A 202 3.95 6.70 29.48
CA ILE A 202 4.74 7.31 28.40
C ILE A 202 5.78 6.34 27.85
N LEU A 203 6.49 5.63 28.74
CA LEU A 203 7.58 4.76 28.35
C LEU A 203 7.04 3.52 27.64
N PHE A 204 5.96 2.92 28.16
CA PHE A 204 5.31 1.78 27.51
C PHE A 204 4.76 2.17 26.15
N TYR A 205 4.11 3.32 26.04
CA TYR A 205 3.53 3.81 24.80
C TYR A 205 4.57 3.97 23.68
N ILE A 206 5.71 4.57 23.99
CA ILE A 206 6.79 4.74 23.00
C ILE A 206 7.47 3.40 22.73
N GLN A 207 7.72 2.59 23.76
CA GLN A 207 8.32 1.26 23.61
C GLN A 207 7.49 0.36 22.67
N GLU A 208 6.17 0.31 22.82
CA GLU A 208 5.31 -0.53 22.00
C GLU A 208 5.41 -0.19 20.51
N ARG A 209 5.68 1.08 20.17
CA ARG A 209 5.71 1.56 18.78
C ARG A 209 7.08 1.75 18.17
N THR A 210 8.13 1.67 18.98
CA THR A 210 9.52 1.80 18.55
C THR A 210 10.31 0.51 18.78
N GLU A 211 9.76 -0.43 19.57
CA GLU A 211 10.39 -1.65 20.04
C GLU A 211 11.71 -1.44 20.82
N LEU A 212 12.01 -0.18 21.20
CA LEU A 212 13.18 0.17 21.99
C LEU A 212 12.99 -0.19 23.47
N THR A 213 14.09 -0.48 24.16
CA THR A 213 14.05 -0.77 25.60
C THR A 213 13.60 0.46 26.41
N ARG A 214 12.96 0.23 27.56
CA ARG A 214 12.51 1.32 28.45
C ARG A 214 13.64 2.25 28.86
N SER A 215 14.84 1.72 29.09
CA SER A 215 16.03 2.52 29.43
C SER A 215 16.43 3.45 28.28
N THR A 216 16.47 2.95 27.05
CA THR A 216 16.79 3.77 25.86
C THR A 216 15.76 4.87 25.65
N VAL A 217 14.47 4.55 25.75
CA VAL A 217 13.38 5.54 25.61
C VAL A 217 13.50 6.62 26.69
N LEU A 218 13.76 6.23 27.94
CA LEU A 218 13.93 7.17 29.04
C LEU A 218 15.12 8.12 28.79
N GLU A 219 16.27 7.59 28.36
CA GLU A 219 17.44 8.40 28.07
C GLU A 219 17.19 9.40 26.93
N VAL A 220 16.53 8.98 25.85
CA VAL A 220 16.13 9.85 24.74
C VAL A 220 15.26 11.01 25.23
N LEU A 221 14.24 10.71 26.03
CA LEU A 221 13.31 11.72 26.55
C LEU A 221 14.01 12.71 27.49
N LEU A 222 14.87 12.22 28.39
CA LEU A 222 15.62 13.07 29.31
C LEU A 222 16.59 13.99 28.57
N GLN A 223 17.33 13.47 27.58
CA GLN A 223 18.28 14.26 26.78
C GLN A 223 17.57 15.27 25.86
N SER A 224 16.34 15.00 25.42
CA SER A 224 15.58 15.94 24.58
C SER A 224 15.22 17.26 25.29
N GLY A 225 15.14 17.26 26.63
CA GLY A 225 14.73 18.41 27.43
C GLY A 225 13.26 18.80 27.31
N ARG A 226 12.43 18.04 26.58
CA ARG A 226 11.03 18.40 26.26
C ARG A 226 9.96 17.64 27.04
N CYS A 227 10.34 16.86 28.05
CA CYS A 227 9.41 16.08 28.88
C CYS A 227 8.25 16.90 29.49
N GLY A 228 8.47 18.20 29.75
CA GLY A 228 7.43 19.08 30.28
C GLY A 228 6.22 19.26 29.36
N GLU A 229 6.38 19.08 28.04
CA GLU A 229 5.29 19.22 27.07
C GLU A 229 4.22 18.13 27.18
N VAL A 230 4.54 17.01 27.82
CA VAL A 230 3.56 15.96 28.17
C VAL A 230 2.40 16.54 28.97
N LEU A 231 2.64 17.56 29.80
CA LEU A 231 1.60 18.20 30.62
C LEU A 231 0.63 19.06 29.79
N ILE A 232 1.02 19.45 28.57
CA ILE A 232 0.22 20.31 27.69
C ILE A 232 -0.78 19.45 26.90
N ASN A 233 -0.28 18.39 26.25
CA ASN A 233 -1.08 17.44 25.51
C ASN A 233 -0.29 16.11 25.42
N PRO A 234 -0.53 15.16 26.36
CA PRO A 234 0.24 13.93 26.43
C PRO A 234 0.20 13.14 25.11
N GLN A 235 -0.99 13.00 24.52
CA GLN A 235 -1.20 12.22 23.31
C GLN A 235 -0.38 12.78 22.13
N LEU A 236 -0.50 14.08 21.86
CA LEU A 236 0.20 14.73 20.75
C LEU A 236 1.71 14.69 20.93
N PHE A 237 2.20 14.93 22.15
CA PHE A 237 3.63 14.83 22.44
C PHE A 237 4.15 13.41 22.16
N LEU A 238 3.44 12.39 22.64
CA LEU A 238 3.85 11.00 22.46
C LEU A 238 3.83 10.59 20.98
N ASP A 239 2.82 10.97 20.22
CA ASP A 239 2.74 10.65 18.79
C ASP A 239 3.86 11.32 17.99
N ASN A 240 4.17 12.59 18.29
CA ASN A 240 5.29 13.30 17.68
C ASN A 240 6.65 12.68 18.07
N ALA A 241 6.82 12.31 19.34
CA ALA A 241 8.06 11.69 19.82
C ALA A 241 8.27 10.32 19.18
N VAL A 242 7.23 9.49 19.08
CA VAL A 242 7.28 8.20 18.37
C VAL A 242 7.68 8.40 16.92
N ALA A 243 7.06 9.36 16.21
CA ALA A 243 7.40 9.64 14.82
C ALA A 243 8.87 10.04 14.66
N ALA A 244 9.35 11.00 15.47
CA ALA A 244 10.72 11.47 15.43
C ALA A 244 11.74 10.36 15.76
N ILE A 245 11.47 9.52 16.76
CA ILE A 245 12.33 8.40 17.14
C ILE A 245 12.36 7.35 16.02
N ASN A 246 11.21 6.98 15.46
CA ASN A 246 11.13 6.01 14.37
C ASN A 246 11.82 6.50 13.10
N ASP A 247 11.74 7.79 12.76
CA ASP A 247 12.43 8.35 11.61
C ASP A 247 13.96 8.21 11.73
N VAL A 248 14.51 8.51 12.92
CA VAL A 248 15.94 8.33 13.22
C VAL A 248 16.33 6.86 13.24
N LEU A 249 15.53 6.01 13.91
CA LEU A 249 15.77 4.57 13.99
C LEU A 249 15.80 3.97 12.58
N ASN A 250 14.80 4.27 11.75
CA ASN A 250 14.73 3.80 10.37
C ASN A 250 15.93 4.26 9.55
N ALA A 251 16.36 5.51 9.69
CA ALA A 251 17.54 6.02 9.00
C ALA A 251 18.81 5.24 9.40
N LEU A 252 19.06 5.07 10.70
CA LEU A 252 20.21 4.31 11.21
C LEU A 252 20.15 2.83 10.79
N MET A 253 18.97 2.22 10.83
CA MET A 253 18.80 0.83 10.42
C MET A 253 19.12 0.62 8.94
N ILE A 254 18.78 1.59 8.08
CA ILE A 254 19.06 1.52 6.65
C ILE A 254 20.53 1.80 6.35
N ASP A 255 21.17 2.65 7.14
CA ASP A 255 22.58 2.98 6.98
C ASP A 255 23.47 1.79 7.37
N GLY A 256 23.09 1.06 8.41
CA GLY A 256 23.76 -0.13 8.91
C GLY A 256 23.31 -1.46 8.29
N ILE A 257 22.46 -1.45 7.26
CA ILE A 257 21.88 -2.66 6.70
C ILE A 257 22.91 -3.48 5.91
N LYS A 258 22.96 -4.79 6.19
CA LYS A 258 23.74 -5.78 5.46
C LYS A 258 22.84 -6.93 5.07
N TYR A 259 22.96 -7.40 3.83
CA TYR A 259 22.17 -8.51 3.33
C TYR A 259 22.97 -9.79 3.31
N GLU A 260 22.28 -10.90 3.58
CA GLU A 260 22.83 -12.25 3.48
C GLU A 260 21.83 -13.15 2.74
N LYS A 261 22.34 -14.05 1.89
CA LYS A 261 21.50 -15.02 1.17
C LYS A 261 20.94 -16.04 2.14
N ILE A 262 19.64 -16.31 2.05
CA ILE A 262 18.98 -17.31 2.91
C ILE A 262 19.20 -18.71 2.32
N GLY A 263 20.42 -19.25 2.44
CA GLY A 263 20.76 -20.59 1.98
C GLY A 263 20.25 -20.89 0.57
N ALA A 264 19.42 -21.93 0.41
CA ALA A 264 18.85 -22.38 -0.86
C ALA A 264 17.43 -21.84 -1.15
N LYS A 265 16.93 -20.81 -0.42
CA LYS A 265 15.61 -20.25 -0.72
C LYS A 265 15.68 -19.35 -1.96
N GLU A 266 15.00 -19.80 -3.01
CA GLU A 266 14.91 -19.12 -4.29
C GLU A 266 13.44 -18.85 -4.63
N TYR A 267 13.20 -17.82 -5.45
CA TYR A 267 11.93 -17.64 -6.11
C TYR A 267 11.80 -18.67 -7.24
N GLU A 268 10.73 -19.48 -7.18
CA GLU A 268 10.46 -20.48 -8.20
C GLU A 268 9.89 -19.83 -9.47
N MET A 269 10.29 -20.34 -10.64
CA MET A 269 9.74 -19.88 -11.93
C MET A 269 8.24 -20.16 -12.06
N ARG A 270 7.70 -21.14 -11.32
CA ARG A 270 6.27 -21.47 -11.30
C ARG A 270 5.38 -20.33 -10.78
N LEU A 271 5.96 -19.35 -10.09
CA LEU A 271 5.23 -18.17 -9.59
C LEU A 271 4.83 -17.20 -10.72
N PHE A 272 5.37 -17.37 -11.93
CA PHE A 272 4.92 -16.64 -13.11
C PHE A 272 3.63 -17.27 -13.66
N GLU A 273 2.52 -16.94 -13.02
CA GLU A 273 1.17 -17.38 -13.43
C GLU A 273 0.40 -16.25 -14.11
N ASP A 274 -0.38 -16.60 -15.13
CA ASP A 274 -1.26 -15.68 -15.84
C ASP A 274 -2.22 -15.01 -14.84
N TYR A 275 -2.43 -13.70 -14.98
CA TYR A 275 -3.32 -12.95 -14.09
C TYR A 275 -4.16 -11.93 -14.85
N ASP A 276 -5.36 -11.70 -14.35
CA ASP A 276 -6.30 -10.75 -14.93
C ASP A 276 -5.97 -9.32 -14.52
N PHE A 277 -6.07 -8.41 -15.47
CA PHE A 277 -5.96 -6.98 -15.26
C PHE A 277 -7.02 -6.22 -16.08
N HIS A 278 -7.13 -4.93 -15.85
CA HIS A 278 -7.99 -4.05 -16.63
C HIS A 278 -7.14 -3.17 -17.52
N ILE A 279 -7.46 -3.12 -18.82
CA ILE A 279 -6.78 -2.23 -19.76
C ILE A 279 -6.86 -0.79 -19.26
N SER A 280 -5.73 -0.10 -19.34
CA SER A 280 -5.53 1.30 -19.04
C SER A 280 -4.74 1.96 -20.16
N ASP A 281 -4.65 3.29 -20.14
CA ASP A 281 -3.82 4.08 -21.06
C ASP A 281 -2.31 3.77 -20.92
N HIS A 282 -1.91 3.02 -19.88
CA HIS A 282 -0.54 2.57 -19.64
C HIS A 282 -0.36 1.07 -19.92
N THR A 283 -1.34 0.41 -20.54
CA THR A 283 -1.15 -0.97 -20.99
C THR A 283 -0.22 -0.98 -22.20
N PHE A 284 0.92 -1.65 -22.08
CA PHE A 284 1.93 -1.71 -23.12
C PHE A 284 1.72 -2.95 -24.01
N GLU A 285 1.64 -2.73 -25.32
CA GLU A 285 1.54 -3.79 -26.32
C GLU A 285 2.93 -4.24 -26.75
N ILE A 286 3.19 -5.54 -26.61
CA ILE A 286 4.47 -6.15 -26.96
C ILE A 286 4.55 -6.38 -28.46
N THR A 287 5.54 -5.76 -29.10
CA THR A 287 5.85 -5.95 -30.53
C THR A 287 6.99 -6.96 -30.72
N ARG A 288 7.97 -7.00 -29.80
CA ARG A 288 9.19 -7.84 -29.90
C ARG A 288 9.19 -8.96 -28.86
N LYS A 289 8.44 -10.03 -29.15
CA LYS A 289 8.25 -11.18 -28.24
C LYS A 289 9.54 -11.93 -27.88
N ASP A 290 10.61 -11.77 -28.65
CA ASP A 290 11.93 -12.37 -28.41
C ASP A 290 12.74 -11.65 -27.32
N LYS A 291 12.35 -10.42 -26.96
CA LYS A 291 13.01 -9.59 -25.95
C LYS A 291 12.36 -9.64 -24.57
N THR A 292 11.25 -10.35 -24.40
CA THR A 292 10.53 -10.38 -23.13
C THR A 292 9.87 -11.73 -22.84
N ILE A 293 9.39 -11.88 -21.60
CA ILE A 293 8.60 -13.04 -21.16
C ILE A 293 7.12 -12.92 -21.51
N TYR A 294 6.61 -11.73 -21.84
CA TYR A 294 5.19 -11.50 -22.11
C TYR A 294 4.81 -11.88 -23.55
N SER A 295 3.59 -12.40 -23.76
CA SER A 295 3.16 -12.82 -25.09
C SER A 295 2.54 -11.70 -25.94
N HIS A 296 1.86 -10.74 -25.30
CA HIS A 296 1.15 -9.67 -26.02
C HIS A 296 0.94 -8.39 -25.19
N LEU A 297 0.51 -8.47 -23.94
CA LEU A 297 0.17 -7.30 -23.12
C LEU A 297 0.98 -7.27 -21.82
N LEU A 298 1.41 -6.09 -21.43
CA LEU A 298 2.08 -5.80 -20.17
C LEU A 298 1.36 -4.64 -19.46
N PRO A 299 0.69 -4.88 -18.31
CA PRO A 299 0.06 -3.80 -17.54
C PRO A 299 1.12 -3.00 -16.79
N LEU A 300 1.09 -1.68 -16.98
CA LEU A 300 1.95 -0.74 -16.29
C LEU A 300 1.12 0.26 -15.50
N ASP A 301 1.73 0.79 -14.45
CA ASP A 301 1.07 1.61 -13.45
C ASP A 301 1.30 3.12 -13.70
N SER A 302 2.28 3.48 -14.54
CA SER A 302 2.61 4.88 -14.83
C SER A 302 3.07 5.11 -16.27
N GLY A 303 2.97 6.37 -16.72
CA GLY A 303 3.52 6.79 -18.02
C GLY A 303 5.04 6.68 -18.11
N VAL A 304 5.76 6.73 -16.98
CA VAL A 304 7.22 6.54 -16.93
C VAL A 304 7.57 5.09 -17.21
N GLU A 305 6.87 4.16 -16.56
CA GLU A 305 7.03 2.73 -16.85
C GLU A 305 6.71 2.43 -18.31
N TYR A 306 5.66 3.04 -18.86
CA TYR A 306 5.31 2.89 -20.28
C TYR A 306 6.43 3.36 -21.20
N ALA A 307 6.98 4.55 -20.95
CA ALA A 307 8.11 5.08 -21.70
C ALA A 307 9.34 4.16 -21.57
N PHE A 308 9.62 3.66 -20.38
CA PHE A 308 10.74 2.76 -20.12
C PHE A 308 10.59 1.42 -20.87
N ALA A 309 9.38 0.83 -20.87
CA ALA A 309 9.08 -0.39 -21.62
C ALA A 309 9.25 -0.19 -23.13
N ARG A 310 8.80 0.96 -23.66
CA ARG A 310 9.00 1.36 -25.05
C ARG A 310 10.49 1.48 -25.38
N ASP A 311 11.25 2.18 -24.56
CA ASP A 311 12.69 2.35 -24.72
C ASP A 311 13.40 0.97 -24.75
N CYS A 312 12.97 -0.01 -23.94
CA CYS A 312 13.50 -1.38 -23.96
C CYS A 312 13.21 -2.13 -25.26
N GLU A 313 12.04 -1.94 -25.88
CA GLU A 313 11.73 -2.58 -27.18
C GLU A 313 12.53 -1.95 -28.33
N GLU A 314 12.58 -0.62 -28.38
CA GLU A 314 13.19 0.16 -29.46
C GLU A 314 14.72 0.07 -29.49
N ARG A 315 15.36 0.09 -28.32
CA ARG A 315 16.83 0.07 -28.21
C ARG A 315 17.44 -1.27 -28.60
N GLU A 316 18.44 -1.26 -29.47
CA GLU A 316 19.14 -2.47 -29.92
C GLU A 316 20.08 -3.06 -28.86
N ASP A 317 20.62 -2.22 -27.98
CA ASP A 317 21.49 -2.65 -26.88
C ASP A 317 20.75 -3.35 -25.73
N ILE A 318 19.42 -3.37 -25.75
CA ILE A 318 18.62 -4.16 -24.81
C ILE A 318 18.28 -5.51 -25.44
N GLU A 319 18.88 -6.59 -24.91
CA GLU A 319 18.65 -7.95 -25.40
C GLU A 319 17.41 -8.61 -24.79
N PHE A 320 17.09 -8.26 -23.54
CA PHE A 320 15.99 -8.86 -22.79
C PHE A 320 15.48 -7.95 -21.67
N TYR A 321 14.18 -7.94 -21.39
CA TYR A 321 13.59 -7.19 -20.29
C TYR A 321 12.28 -7.83 -19.78
N PHE A 322 11.96 -7.65 -18.50
CA PHE A 322 10.67 -7.96 -17.92
C PHE A 322 10.40 -7.15 -16.65
N LYS A 323 9.13 -6.95 -16.31
CA LYS A 323 8.72 -6.31 -15.05
C LYS A 323 8.78 -7.36 -13.95
N LEU A 324 9.41 -7.03 -12.83
CA LEU A 324 9.48 -7.91 -11.67
C LEU A 324 8.09 -8.05 -11.04
N PRO A 325 7.57 -9.27 -10.85
CA PRO A 325 6.23 -9.45 -10.32
C PRO A 325 6.08 -8.95 -8.89
N ASN A 326 4.84 -8.63 -8.50
CA ASN A 326 4.52 -8.13 -7.17
C ASN A 326 4.92 -9.06 -6.02
N TRP A 327 5.07 -10.36 -6.27
CA TRP A 327 5.51 -11.33 -5.27
C TRP A 327 7.04 -11.32 -5.04
N PHE A 328 7.82 -10.68 -5.91
CA PHE A 328 9.27 -10.52 -5.74
C PHE A 328 9.54 -9.42 -4.72
N LYS A 329 9.75 -9.79 -3.46
CA LYS A 329 9.85 -8.86 -2.33
C LYS A 329 11.19 -8.97 -1.60
N ILE A 330 11.96 -7.89 -1.63
CA ILE A 330 13.13 -7.66 -0.79
C ILE A 330 12.65 -7.23 0.61
N LYS A 331 13.07 -7.95 1.64
CA LYS A 331 12.75 -7.59 3.04
C LYS A 331 13.56 -6.37 3.44
N THR A 332 12.91 -5.36 4.03
CA THR A 332 13.59 -4.19 4.59
C THR A 332 13.01 -3.86 5.97
N PRO A 333 13.74 -3.10 6.81
CA PRO A 333 13.24 -2.64 8.12
C PRO A 333 11.93 -1.86 8.04
N ILE A 334 11.71 -1.12 6.95
CA ILE A 334 10.55 -0.24 6.75
C ILE A 334 9.47 -0.86 5.84
N GLY A 335 9.43 -2.21 5.81
CA GLY A 335 8.48 -2.99 5.02
C GLY A 335 9.06 -3.50 3.70
N ALA A 336 8.31 -4.37 3.02
CA ALA A 336 8.77 -4.99 1.78
C ALA A 336 9.00 -3.96 0.66
N TYR A 337 10.03 -4.22 -0.14
CA TYR A 337 10.38 -3.47 -1.34
C TYR A 337 10.37 -4.40 -2.55
N ASN A 338 9.92 -3.89 -3.69
CA ASN A 338 9.81 -4.63 -4.95
C ASN A 338 10.35 -3.70 -6.03
N PRO A 339 11.48 -4.03 -6.65
CA PRO A 339 11.98 -3.24 -7.76
C PRO A 339 11.11 -3.43 -8.99
N ASP A 340 11.13 -2.49 -9.93
CA ASP A 340 10.23 -2.51 -11.08
C ASP A 340 10.71 -3.46 -12.19
N TRP A 341 11.96 -3.36 -12.63
CA TRP A 341 12.42 -4.00 -13.87
C TRP A 341 13.67 -4.84 -13.68
N ALA A 342 13.78 -5.91 -14.49
CA ALA A 342 15.00 -6.64 -14.71
C ALA A 342 15.30 -6.69 -16.21
N LEU A 343 16.53 -6.35 -16.61
CA LEU A 343 16.91 -6.27 -18.03
C LEU A 343 18.38 -6.63 -18.27
N ILE A 344 18.64 -7.12 -19.49
CA ILE A 344 19.96 -7.46 -20.00
C ILE A 344 20.32 -6.42 -21.05
N LYS A 345 21.38 -5.66 -20.76
CA LYS A 345 21.97 -4.71 -21.70
C LYS A 345 23.26 -5.30 -22.26
N LYS A 346 23.45 -5.22 -23.56
CA LYS A 346 24.65 -5.70 -24.25
C LYS A 346 25.26 -4.59 -25.09
N ASN A 347 26.40 -4.11 -24.60
CA ASN A 347 27.33 -3.27 -25.35
C ASN A 347 28.59 -4.09 -25.63
N GLU A 348 29.76 -3.63 -25.19
CA GLU A 348 31.01 -4.40 -25.22
C GLU A 348 31.01 -5.60 -24.26
N LYS A 349 30.21 -5.52 -23.18
CA LYS A 349 29.98 -6.58 -22.20
C LYS A 349 28.48 -6.66 -21.89
N THR A 350 28.02 -7.85 -21.54
CA THR A 350 26.67 -8.07 -21.02
C THR A 350 26.60 -7.58 -19.58
N VAL A 351 25.65 -6.67 -19.29
CA VAL A 351 25.39 -6.14 -17.95
C VAL A 351 23.93 -6.42 -17.59
N TYR A 352 23.74 -7.02 -16.43
CA TYR A 352 22.40 -7.30 -15.88
C TYR A 352 22.00 -6.13 -14.99
N PHE A 353 20.83 -5.59 -15.23
CA PHE A 353 20.30 -4.49 -14.45
C PHE A 353 19.03 -4.89 -13.73
N VAL A 354 18.91 -4.39 -12.51
CA VAL A 354 17.63 -4.18 -11.86
C VAL A 354 17.39 -2.67 -11.79
N ALA A 355 16.28 -2.22 -12.36
CA ALA A 355 15.96 -0.81 -12.47
C ALA A 355 14.70 -0.46 -11.68
N GLU A 356 14.77 0.65 -10.95
CA GLU A 356 13.60 1.33 -10.37
C GLU A 356 13.23 2.49 -11.28
N THR A 357 11.99 2.51 -11.78
CA THR A 357 11.49 3.62 -12.57
C THR A 357 11.05 4.78 -11.70
N LYS A 358 11.43 6.01 -12.09
CA LYS A 358 11.03 7.23 -11.38
C LYS A 358 10.64 8.34 -12.33
N SER A 359 9.62 9.11 -11.95
CA SER A 359 9.22 10.31 -12.70
C SER A 359 10.27 11.42 -12.62
N ALA A 360 10.55 12.07 -13.75
CA ALA A 360 11.42 13.23 -13.79
C ALA A 360 10.87 14.37 -12.92
N GLY A 361 11.71 14.94 -12.04
CA GLY A 361 11.34 16.08 -11.19
C GLY A 361 10.48 15.76 -9.97
N GLN A 362 10.08 14.49 -9.76
CA GLN A 362 9.36 14.10 -8.56
C GLN A 362 10.34 13.79 -7.42
N GLU A 363 10.26 14.54 -6.33
CA GLU A 363 10.97 14.16 -5.10
C GLU A 363 10.33 12.89 -4.52
N LEU A 364 11.13 11.83 -4.45
CA LEU A 364 10.73 10.60 -3.75
C LEU A 364 10.39 10.92 -2.29
N ARG A 365 9.32 10.31 -1.79
CA ARG A 365 8.99 10.35 -0.37
C ARG A 365 10.18 9.78 0.42
N THR A 366 10.36 10.23 1.65
CA THR A 366 11.46 9.76 2.52
C THR A 366 11.50 8.23 2.59
N SER A 367 10.33 7.59 2.74
CA SER A 367 10.19 6.14 2.74
C SER A 367 10.61 5.46 1.43
N GLU A 368 10.37 6.09 0.28
CA GLU A 368 10.77 5.54 -1.03
C GLU A 368 12.28 5.65 -1.22
N LYS A 369 12.89 6.80 -0.90
CA LYS A 369 14.35 6.99 -0.91
C LYS A 369 15.05 5.92 -0.07
N GLN A 370 14.48 5.67 1.11
CA GLN A 370 14.94 4.67 2.06
C GLN A 370 14.82 3.24 1.50
N LYS A 371 13.69 2.86 0.89
CA LYS A 371 13.52 1.54 0.25
C LYS A 371 14.50 1.33 -0.90
N VAL A 372 14.74 2.36 -1.71
CA VAL A 372 15.70 2.26 -2.82
C VAL A 372 17.14 2.11 -2.31
N LYS A 373 17.49 2.73 -1.17
CA LYS A 373 18.78 2.51 -0.50
C LYS A 373 18.93 1.06 -0.04
N CYS A 374 17.86 0.48 0.52
CA CYS A 374 17.81 -0.96 0.84
C CYS A 374 17.97 -1.84 -0.40
N GLY A 375 17.30 -1.52 -1.51
CA GLY A 375 17.45 -2.23 -2.79
C GLY A 375 18.90 -2.22 -3.29
N ARG A 376 19.56 -1.05 -3.22
CA ARG A 376 20.98 -0.93 -3.56
C ARG A 376 21.88 -1.78 -2.67
N ALA A 377 21.61 -1.83 -1.37
CA ALA A 377 22.37 -2.67 -0.44
C ALA A 377 22.14 -4.16 -0.72
N HIS A 378 20.91 -4.57 -1.05
CA HIS A 378 20.57 -5.94 -1.43
C HIS A 378 21.34 -6.38 -2.68
N PHE A 379 21.29 -5.59 -3.76
CA PHE A 379 21.93 -5.97 -5.02
C PHE A 379 23.46 -5.91 -4.99
N ARG A 380 24.09 -5.29 -3.99
CA ARG A 380 25.55 -5.38 -3.78
C ARG A 380 26.03 -6.80 -3.48
N GLU A 381 25.17 -7.67 -2.95
CA GLU A 381 25.48 -9.09 -2.71
C GLU A 381 25.45 -9.94 -4.00
N PHE A 382 25.12 -9.32 -5.13
CA PHE A 382 25.03 -9.94 -6.45
C PHE A 382 25.97 -9.20 -7.41
N PRO A 383 27.27 -9.55 -7.46
CA PRO A 383 28.29 -8.77 -8.16
C PRO A 383 28.06 -8.64 -9.67
N GLU A 384 27.29 -9.56 -10.25
CA GLU A 384 26.94 -9.56 -11.68
C GLU A 384 25.74 -8.65 -12.00
N VAL A 385 25.05 -8.10 -11.00
CA VAL A 385 23.81 -7.33 -11.16
C VAL A 385 24.01 -5.89 -10.71
N SER A 386 23.75 -4.95 -11.60
CA SER A 386 23.80 -3.51 -11.32
C SER A 386 22.40 -2.98 -10.99
N PHE A 387 22.24 -2.37 -9.81
CA PHE A 387 21.00 -1.71 -9.44
C PHE A 387 21.05 -0.21 -9.70
N ARG A 388 20.08 0.34 -10.46
CA ARG A 388 20.00 1.77 -10.79
C ARG A 388 18.56 2.30 -10.70
N GLN A 389 18.44 3.60 -10.43
CA GLN A 389 17.19 4.33 -10.64
C GLN A 389 17.25 4.97 -12.02
N ALA A 390 16.16 4.89 -12.78
CA ALA A 390 16.10 5.42 -14.13
C ALA A 390 14.72 6.06 -14.40
N THR A 391 14.70 7.13 -15.17
CA THR A 391 13.48 7.61 -15.82
C THR A 391 13.40 7.03 -17.24
N HIS A 392 14.55 6.97 -17.91
CA HIS A 392 14.71 6.39 -19.24
C HIS A 392 15.78 5.31 -19.24
N VAL A 393 15.75 4.41 -20.23
CA VAL A 393 16.79 3.37 -20.37
C VAL A 393 18.18 3.99 -20.58
N SER A 394 18.27 5.22 -21.11
CA SER A 394 19.52 5.98 -21.22
C SER A 394 20.20 6.30 -19.90
N ASP A 395 19.47 6.32 -18.79
CA ASP A 395 20.06 6.55 -17.47
C ASP A 395 20.87 5.32 -16.98
N LEU A 396 20.79 4.20 -17.71
CA LEU A 396 21.56 2.98 -17.49
C LEU A 396 22.88 2.96 -18.28
N ASP A 397 23.19 4.02 -19.03
CA ASP A 397 24.45 4.17 -19.76
C ASP A 397 25.67 4.36 -18.84
#